data_AF-G3R175-F1
#
_entry.id   AF-G3R175-F1
#
_cell.length_a   1.000
_cell.length_b   1.000
_cell.length_c   1.000
_cell.angle_alpha   90.00
_cell.angle_beta   90.00
_cell.angle_gamma   90.00
#
_symmetry.space_group_name_H-M   'P 1'
#
loop_
_entity.id
_entity.type
_entity.pdbx_description
1 polymer ?
#
loop_
_entity_poly.entity_id
_entity_poly.type
_entity_poly.pdbx_seq_one_letter_code
_entity_poly.pdbx_strand_id
1 'polypeptide(L)'
;MRLREPLLSGSAAMPGASLQRACRLLVAVCALHLGVTLVYYLAGRDLSRLPQLVGVSTPLQGGSNGAAAIGQSSGELRTGGARPPPPLGASSQPRPGGDSSPVVDSGPGPASNLTSVPVPHTTALSLPACPEESPLLVGPMLIEFNKPVDLELVAKQNPNVKMGGRYAPRDCVSPHKVAIIIPFRNRQEHLKYWLYYLHPVLQRQQLDYGIYVINQAGDTMFNRAKLLNVGFQEALKDYDYTCFVFSDVDLIPMNDHNAYRCFSQPRHISVAMDKFGFSLPYVQYFGGVSALSKQQFLTINGFPNNYWGWGGEDDDIFNRLVFRGMSISRPNAVVGRCRMIRHSRDKKNEPNPQRFDRIAHTKETMLSDGLNSLTYQVLDVQRYPLYTQITVDVGTPS
;
A
#
# COMPACT_ATOMS: atom_id res chain seq x y z
N MET A 1 16.91 79.13 16.47
CA MET A 1 15.96 78.00 16.63
C MET A 1 16.67 76.72 16.25
N ARG A 2 16.93 75.84 17.23
CA ARG A 2 17.58 74.53 17.04
C ARG A 2 16.51 73.53 16.58
N LEU A 3 16.71 72.88 15.43
CA LEU A 3 16.02 71.62 15.12
C LEU A 3 17.02 70.48 15.28
N ARG A 4 16.61 69.51 16.09
CA ARG A 4 17.39 68.40 16.63
C ARG A 4 16.83 67.13 15.97
N GLU A 5 17.67 66.38 15.28
CA GLU A 5 17.34 65.01 14.84
C GLU A 5 17.18 64.08 16.06
N PRO A 6 16.24 63.12 16.06
CA PRO A 6 16.28 61.99 16.96
C PRO A 6 16.77 60.72 16.24
N LEU A 7 17.96 60.27 16.63
CA LEU A 7 18.38 58.88 16.57
C LEU A 7 17.47 58.04 17.49
N LEU A 8 16.82 57.02 16.96
CA LEU A 8 16.19 55.95 17.76
C LEU A 8 16.98 54.65 17.61
N SER A 9 17.98 54.53 18.48
CA SER A 9 18.50 53.25 18.97
C SER A 9 17.55 52.74 20.05
N GLY A 10 17.14 51.48 19.98
CA GLY A 10 16.19 50.88 20.92
C GLY A 10 16.24 49.35 20.91
N SER A 11 17.42 48.78 21.16
CA SER A 11 17.55 47.36 21.53
C SER A 11 17.10 47.19 22.98
N ALA A 12 15.87 46.74 23.19
CA ALA A 12 15.38 46.36 24.51
C ALA A 12 15.94 44.98 24.87
N ALA A 13 17.07 44.97 25.56
CA ALA A 13 17.62 43.77 26.18
C ALA A 13 16.62 43.25 27.24
N MET A 14 16.07 42.06 27.00
CA MET A 14 15.29 41.32 28.00
C MET A 14 16.19 41.05 29.22
N PRO A 15 15.79 41.40 30.46
CA PRO A 15 16.62 41.20 31.62
C PRO A 15 16.79 39.70 31.90
N GLY A 16 18.02 39.18 31.81
CA GLY A 16 18.35 37.74 31.84
C GLY A 16 17.74 36.94 33.00
N ALA A 17 17.30 37.60 34.08
CA ALA A 17 16.60 36.98 35.19
C ALA A 17 15.19 36.44 34.83
N SER A 18 14.48 37.06 33.88
CA SER A 18 13.14 36.60 33.46
C SER A 18 13.21 35.36 32.58
N LEU A 19 14.17 35.33 31.66
CA LEU A 19 14.45 34.17 30.80
C LEU A 19 14.92 32.97 31.63
N GLN A 20 15.79 33.20 32.61
CA GLN A 20 16.27 32.14 33.49
C GLN A 20 15.13 31.54 34.35
N ARG A 21 14.18 32.36 34.81
CA ARG A 21 12.98 31.87 35.52
C ARG A 21 12.07 31.07 34.61
N ALA A 22 11.83 31.52 33.38
CA ALA A 22 11.03 30.79 32.40
C ALA A 22 11.66 29.42 32.05
N CYS A 23 12.97 29.37 31.83
CA CYS A 23 13.68 28.12 31.59
C CYS A 23 13.61 27.15 32.78
N ARG A 24 13.76 27.65 34.02
CA ARG A 24 13.62 26.80 35.22
C ARG A 24 12.21 26.25 35.38
N LEU A 25 11.19 27.05 35.08
CA LEU A 25 9.79 26.61 35.12
C LEU A 25 9.52 25.53 34.06
N LEU A 26 10.04 25.72 32.84
CA LEU A 26 9.91 24.74 31.77
C LEU A 26 10.57 23.40 32.14
N VAL A 27 11.79 23.43 32.69
CA VAL A 27 12.49 22.21 33.14
C VAL A 27 11.70 21.51 34.25
N ALA A 28 11.13 22.25 35.21
CA ALA A 28 10.29 21.68 36.27
C ALA A 28 9.02 21.02 35.72
N VAL A 29 8.35 21.66 34.75
CA VAL A 29 7.17 21.10 34.07
C VAL A 29 7.53 19.84 33.27
N CYS A 30 8.66 19.85 32.56
CA CYS A 30 9.15 18.66 31.85
C CYS A 30 9.48 17.51 32.80
N ALA A 31 10.15 17.81 33.93
CA ALA A 31 10.47 16.80 34.94
C ALA A 31 9.20 16.21 35.58
N LEU A 32 8.20 17.05 35.88
CA LEU A 32 6.90 16.61 36.39
C LEU A 32 6.18 15.73 35.37
N HIS A 33 6.14 16.13 34.09
CA HIS A 33 5.51 15.35 33.03
C HIS A 33 6.18 13.99 32.85
N LEU A 34 7.52 13.94 32.84
CA LEU A 34 8.26 12.68 32.77
C LEU A 34 8.01 11.81 33.99
N GLY A 35 7.93 12.39 35.20
CA GLY A 35 7.58 11.69 36.43
C GLY A 35 6.19 11.05 36.38
N VAL A 36 5.17 11.81 35.95
CA VAL A 36 3.80 11.29 35.79
C VAL A 36 3.74 10.20 34.73
N THR A 37 4.45 10.39 33.60
CA THR A 37 4.52 9.39 32.53
C THR A 37 5.18 8.11 33.01
N LEU A 38 6.26 8.22 33.79
CA LEU A 38 6.97 7.08 34.37
C LEU A 38 6.09 6.35 35.40
N VAL A 39 5.39 7.07 36.28
CA VAL A 39 4.45 6.48 37.25
C VAL A 39 3.30 5.79 36.54
N TYR A 40 2.72 6.39 35.50
CA TYR A 40 1.70 5.75 34.66
C TYR A 40 2.22 4.45 34.02
N TYR A 41 3.46 4.46 33.51
CA TYR A 41 4.08 3.28 32.90
C TYR A 41 4.44 2.17 33.90
N LEU A 42 4.85 2.54 35.11
CA LEU A 42 5.19 1.60 36.18
C LEU A 42 3.95 1.05 36.88
N ALA A 43 2.91 1.87 37.07
CA ALA A 43 1.61 1.43 37.59
C ALA A 43 0.85 0.53 36.61
N GLY A 44 1.10 0.67 35.30
CA GLY A 44 0.55 -0.18 34.25
C GLY A 44 1.32 -1.47 33.97
N ARG A 45 2.41 -1.77 34.71
CA ARG A 45 3.21 -3.00 34.53
C ARG A 45 3.27 -3.82 35.80
N ASP A 46 2.93 -5.10 35.67
CA ASP A 46 3.22 -6.12 36.68
C ASP A 46 4.75 -6.34 36.72
N LEU A 47 5.41 -5.83 37.78
CA LEU A 47 6.87 -5.81 37.94
C LEU A 47 7.50 -7.20 38.11
N SER A 48 6.70 -8.26 38.16
CA SER A 48 7.12 -9.65 38.33
C SER A 48 7.83 -10.26 37.10
N ARG A 49 7.84 -9.59 35.94
CA ARG A 49 8.47 -10.10 34.69
C ARG A 49 9.82 -9.48 34.31
N LEU A 50 10.38 -8.60 35.14
CA LEU A 50 11.67 -7.93 34.87
C LEU A 50 12.90 -8.84 34.64
N PRO A 51 13.01 -10.05 35.22
CA PRO A 51 14.20 -10.90 35.00
C PRO A 51 14.31 -11.51 33.59
N GLN A 52 13.26 -11.46 32.75
CA GLN A 52 13.28 -12.07 31.41
C GLN A 52 13.55 -11.08 30.27
N LEU A 53 13.54 -9.77 30.52
CA LEU A 53 13.81 -8.74 29.50
C LEU A 53 15.25 -8.23 29.48
N VAL A 54 16.02 -8.48 30.54
CA VAL A 54 17.44 -8.12 30.58
C VAL A 54 18.24 -9.41 30.47
N GLY A 55 18.60 -9.77 29.24
CA GLY A 55 19.52 -10.87 28.96
C GLY A 55 20.88 -10.59 29.60
N VAL A 56 21.04 -11.02 30.86
CA VAL A 56 22.33 -11.05 31.55
C VAL A 56 22.88 -12.45 31.37
N SER A 57 23.87 -12.56 30.49
CA SER A 57 24.79 -13.69 30.42
C SER A 57 25.69 -13.65 31.65
N THR A 58 25.67 -14.68 32.50
CA THR A 58 26.71 -14.88 33.52
C THR A 58 27.82 -15.81 32.99
N PRO A 59 29.11 -15.56 33.29
CA PRO A 59 30.22 -16.34 32.76
C PRO A 59 30.55 -17.59 33.60
N LEU A 60 31.23 -18.52 32.92
CA LEU A 60 31.78 -19.80 33.35
C LEU A 60 32.68 -19.76 34.60
N GLN A 61 32.39 -20.66 35.55
CA GLN A 61 33.34 -21.36 36.44
C GLN A 61 32.52 -22.51 37.07
N GLY A 62 32.81 -23.80 36.99
CA GLY A 62 34.03 -24.57 36.78
C GLY A 62 33.99 -25.68 37.85
N GLY A 63 33.96 -26.96 37.46
CA GLY A 63 34.26 -28.07 38.38
C GLY A 63 33.34 -29.28 38.37
N SER A 64 33.83 -30.35 37.74
CA SER A 64 33.96 -31.71 38.30
C SER A 64 32.71 -32.60 38.53
N ASN A 65 32.76 -33.73 37.80
CA ASN A 65 32.51 -35.12 38.23
C ASN A 65 31.09 -35.69 38.39
N GLY A 66 30.95 -36.93 37.90
CA GLY A 66 30.02 -37.96 38.39
C GLY A 66 28.72 -38.03 37.61
N ALA A 67 28.57 -38.92 36.64
CA ALA A 67 28.24 -40.34 36.80
C ALA A 67 26.83 -40.63 37.35
N ALA A 68 26.08 -41.34 36.52
CA ALA A 68 25.09 -42.36 36.85
C ALA A 68 23.69 -41.97 37.38
N ALA A 69 22.72 -42.55 36.66
CA ALA A 69 21.68 -43.42 37.20
C ALA A 69 20.33 -42.86 37.71
N ILE A 70 19.29 -43.32 37.01
CA ILE A 70 18.10 -44.04 37.52
C ILE A 70 16.96 -43.22 38.17
N GLY A 71 15.74 -43.57 37.73
CA GLY A 71 14.49 -43.48 38.50
C GLY A 71 13.44 -42.58 37.83
N GLN A 72 12.61 -43.07 36.89
CA GLN A 72 11.30 -43.74 37.14
C GLN A 72 10.47 -43.02 38.21
N SER A 73 9.28 -42.50 37.90
CA SER A 73 7.96 -43.19 38.02
C SER A 73 6.98 -42.03 38.36
N SER A 74 5.70 -41.94 38.01
CA SER A 74 4.68 -42.77 37.36
C SER A 74 3.49 -41.84 37.07
N GLY A 75 2.54 -42.28 36.22
CA GLY A 75 1.15 -41.82 36.31
C GLY A 75 0.52 -41.26 35.03
N GLU A 76 0.30 -42.13 34.04
CA GLU A 76 -1.03 -42.49 33.51
C GLU A 76 -2.26 -41.74 34.11
N LEU A 77 -3.34 -41.37 33.41
CA LEU A 77 -3.91 -41.80 32.12
C LEU A 77 -5.24 -41.00 31.87
N ARG A 78 -5.59 -40.82 30.58
CA ARG A 78 -6.96 -40.73 29.98
C ARG A 78 -7.82 -39.47 30.19
N THR A 79 -8.62 -38.97 29.22
CA THR A 79 -8.82 -39.25 27.78
C THR A 79 -9.79 -38.23 27.14
N GLY A 80 -9.64 -38.05 25.81
CA GLY A 80 -10.73 -38.07 24.81
C GLY A 80 -11.35 -36.72 24.44
N GLY A 81 -11.63 -36.39 23.18
CA GLY A 81 -11.41 -37.09 21.92
C GLY A 81 -11.79 -36.18 20.74
N ALA A 82 -11.09 -36.31 19.61
CA ALA A 82 -11.31 -35.57 18.38
C ALA A 82 -12.19 -36.37 17.39
N ARG A 83 -12.99 -35.66 16.60
CA ARG A 83 -14.02 -36.18 15.68
C ARG A 83 -13.50 -36.19 14.23
N PRO A 84 -13.61 -37.30 13.48
CA PRO A 84 -13.45 -37.34 12.01
C PRO A 84 -14.82 -37.39 11.27
N PRO A 85 -14.86 -37.12 9.94
CA PRO A 85 -16.09 -37.10 9.14
C PRO A 85 -16.44 -38.46 8.47
N PRO A 86 -17.73 -38.73 8.12
CA PRO A 86 -18.15 -39.95 7.40
C PRO A 86 -18.49 -39.72 5.89
N PRO A 87 -18.78 -40.80 5.11
CA PRO A 87 -18.27 -41.00 3.75
C PRO A 87 -19.31 -41.07 2.59
N LEU A 88 -18.79 -41.29 1.36
CA LEU A 88 -19.48 -41.61 0.11
C LEU A 88 -20.19 -42.99 0.10
N GLY A 89 -21.33 -43.07 -0.61
CA GLY A 89 -22.06 -44.32 -0.92
C GLY A 89 -22.90 -44.27 -2.22
N ALA A 90 -22.50 -45.12 -3.17
CA ALA A 90 -23.11 -45.81 -4.33
C ALA A 90 -24.49 -45.45 -5.00
N SER A 91 -24.42 -45.30 -6.34
CA SER A 91 -25.11 -46.01 -7.46
C SER A 91 -26.64 -46.25 -7.49
N SER A 92 -27.28 -45.87 -8.62
CA SER A 92 -28.39 -46.61 -9.24
C SER A 92 -28.49 -46.33 -10.77
N GLN A 93 -28.79 -47.39 -11.54
CA GLN A 93 -28.90 -47.46 -13.01
C GLN A 93 -30.23 -46.90 -13.57
N PRO A 94 -30.31 -46.62 -14.90
CA PRO A 94 -31.58 -46.54 -15.63
C PRO A 94 -31.74 -47.62 -16.73
N ARG A 95 -32.99 -48.08 -16.96
CA ARG A 95 -33.50 -48.84 -18.14
C ARG A 95 -35.04 -48.71 -18.20
N PRO A 96 -35.76 -49.07 -19.30
CA PRO A 96 -35.53 -48.78 -20.73
C PRO A 96 -36.86 -48.45 -21.50
N GLY A 97 -36.76 -48.18 -22.81
CA GLY A 97 -37.85 -48.27 -23.82
C GLY A 97 -38.25 -46.92 -24.44
N GLY A 98 -38.48 -46.76 -25.75
CA GLY A 98 -38.47 -47.67 -26.90
C GLY A 98 -38.84 -46.88 -28.18
N ASP A 99 -38.28 -47.32 -29.31
CA ASP A 99 -38.71 -47.25 -30.72
C ASP A 99 -39.39 -46.01 -31.34
N SER A 100 -38.82 -45.53 -32.46
CA SER A 100 -39.38 -45.76 -33.82
C SER A 100 -38.53 -45.08 -34.91
N SER A 101 -38.09 -45.87 -35.90
CA SER A 101 -37.58 -45.41 -37.20
C SER A 101 -38.74 -45.12 -38.17
N PRO A 102 -38.47 -44.57 -39.37
CA PRO A 102 -38.32 -45.49 -40.51
C PRO A 102 -37.19 -45.16 -41.50
N VAL A 103 -36.92 -46.19 -42.29
CA VAL A 103 -35.89 -46.40 -43.32
C VAL A 103 -36.29 -45.78 -44.66
N VAL A 104 -35.32 -45.26 -45.41
CA VAL A 104 -35.34 -45.29 -46.89
C VAL A 104 -33.94 -45.68 -47.41
N ASP A 105 -33.99 -46.61 -48.36
CA ASP A 105 -32.96 -47.40 -49.02
C ASP A 105 -32.21 -46.64 -50.13
N SER A 106 -30.94 -47.01 -50.39
CA SER A 106 -30.37 -47.38 -51.72
C SER A 106 -28.84 -47.16 -51.88
N GLY A 107 -28.13 -48.26 -52.15
CA GLY A 107 -27.12 -48.33 -53.25
C GLY A 107 -25.61 -48.09 -52.95
N PRO A 108 -24.66 -48.92 -53.45
CA PRO A 108 -23.26 -48.96 -52.99
C PRO A 108 -22.23 -48.37 -53.96
N GLY A 109 -21.06 -47.96 -53.45
CA GLY A 109 -19.87 -47.66 -54.28
C GLY A 109 -18.65 -47.20 -53.47
N PRO A 110 -17.40 -47.58 -53.83
CA PRO A 110 -16.28 -47.70 -52.91
C PRO A 110 -15.40 -46.45 -52.83
N ALA A 111 -14.90 -46.11 -51.64
CA ALA A 111 -13.88 -45.06 -51.48
C ALA A 111 -12.77 -45.51 -50.53
N SER A 112 -11.66 -45.92 -51.15
CA SER A 112 -10.28 -45.56 -50.81
C SER A 112 -9.91 -45.34 -49.34
N ASN A 113 -9.13 -46.28 -48.81
CA ASN A 113 -8.22 -46.10 -47.68
C ASN A 113 -7.30 -44.88 -47.91
N LEU A 114 -7.49 -43.82 -47.13
CA LEU A 114 -6.47 -42.80 -46.88
C LEU A 114 -6.34 -42.65 -45.36
N THR A 115 -5.28 -43.28 -44.85
CA THR A 115 -4.79 -43.13 -43.48
C THR A 115 -4.46 -41.66 -43.25
N SER A 116 -5.33 -40.94 -42.54
CA SER A 116 -5.03 -39.60 -42.05
C SER A 116 -4.06 -39.73 -40.88
N VAL A 117 -2.79 -39.40 -41.13
CA VAL A 117 -1.79 -39.18 -40.08
C VAL A 117 -2.31 -38.07 -39.14
N PRO A 118 -2.33 -38.27 -37.80
CA PRO A 118 -2.69 -37.21 -36.89
C PRO A 118 -1.63 -36.10 -36.97
N VAL A 119 -2.04 -34.93 -37.44
CA VAL A 119 -1.23 -33.71 -37.29
C VAL A 119 -1.06 -33.47 -35.79
N PRO A 120 0.17 -33.33 -35.26
CA PRO A 120 0.34 -33.03 -33.85
C PRO A 120 -0.32 -31.69 -33.56
N HIS A 121 -1.27 -31.68 -32.63
CA HIS A 121 -1.73 -30.43 -32.03
C HIS A 121 -0.53 -29.75 -31.40
N THR A 122 -0.01 -28.72 -32.04
CA THR A 122 0.98 -27.82 -31.46
C THR A 122 0.27 -27.12 -30.31
N THR A 123 0.37 -27.68 -29.11
CA THR A 123 0.01 -26.99 -27.87
C THR A 123 0.90 -25.77 -27.80
N ALA A 124 0.33 -24.58 -28.09
CA ALA A 124 1.04 -23.32 -27.92
C ALA A 124 1.54 -23.29 -26.48
N LEU A 125 2.87 -23.32 -26.31
CA LEU A 125 3.49 -23.27 -24.99
C LEU A 125 3.09 -21.96 -24.34
N SER A 126 2.40 -22.04 -23.19
CA SER A 126 2.07 -20.88 -22.38
C SER A 126 3.36 -20.16 -21.98
N LEU A 127 3.38 -18.84 -22.09
CA LEU A 127 4.52 -18.03 -21.63
C LEU A 127 4.86 -18.36 -20.16
N PRO A 128 6.16 -18.38 -19.81
CA PRO A 128 6.58 -18.64 -18.44
C PRO A 128 6.15 -17.51 -17.51
N ALA A 129 6.09 -17.76 -16.20
CA ALA A 129 5.95 -16.69 -15.22
C ALA A 129 7.19 -15.78 -15.24
N CYS A 130 7.01 -14.48 -15.02
CA CYS A 130 8.14 -13.57 -14.83
C CYS A 130 8.93 -13.98 -13.56
N PRO A 131 10.26 -13.78 -13.53
CA PRO A 131 11.08 -14.11 -12.37
C PRO A 131 10.68 -13.28 -11.14
N GLU A 132 10.98 -13.79 -9.94
CA GLU A 132 10.64 -13.13 -8.68
C GLU A 132 11.24 -11.72 -8.56
N GLU A 133 12.48 -11.56 -8.98
CA GLU A 133 13.14 -10.27 -9.17
C GLU A 133 13.47 -10.09 -10.66
N SER A 134 13.10 -8.94 -11.20
CA SER A 134 13.33 -8.66 -12.62
C SER A 134 14.82 -8.49 -12.92
N PRO A 135 15.35 -9.11 -14.00
CA PRO A 135 16.72 -8.92 -14.42
C PRO A 135 16.97 -7.56 -15.09
N LEU A 136 15.92 -6.73 -15.25
CA LEU A 136 15.98 -5.45 -15.98
C LEU A 136 16.26 -4.24 -15.07
N LEU A 137 16.31 -4.43 -13.75
CA LEU A 137 16.49 -3.35 -12.78
C LEU A 137 17.86 -2.70 -12.92
N VAL A 138 17.93 -1.37 -12.81
CA VAL A 138 19.19 -0.61 -12.96
C VAL A 138 19.72 -0.06 -11.64
N GLY A 139 18.93 -0.10 -10.56
CA GLY A 139 19.33 0.43 -9.28
C GLY A 139 19.03 1.91 -9.09
N PRO A 140 19.94 2.67 -8.45
CA PRO A 140 19.75 4.08 -8.18
C PRO A 140 19.51 4.90 -9.45
N MET A 141 18.61 5.89 -9.35
CA MET A 141 18.23 6.78 -10.44
C MET A 141 18.39 8.24 -10.02
N LEU A 142 18.88 9.08 -10.94
CA LEU A 142 18.91 10.53 -10.77
C LEU A 142 17.52 11.11 -11.07
N ILE A 143 16.88 11.67 -10.04
CA ILE A 143 15.55 12.31 -10.15
C ILE A 143 15.71 13.82 -10.07
N GLU A 144 15.26 14.58 -11.06
CA GLU A 144 15.34 16.05 -11.13
C GLU A 144 14.03 16.64 -11.62
N PHE A 145 13.69 17.85 -11.18
CA PHE A 145 12.42 18.53 -11.51
C PHE A 145 12.63 19.90 -12.15
N ASN A 146 13.74 20.05 -12.88
CA ASN A 146 14.18 21.31 -13.49
C ASN A 146 14.01 21.34 -15.02
N LYS A 147 13.44 20.29 -15.62
CA LYS A 147 13.28 20.17 -17.07
C LYS A 147 11.80 19.98 -17.42
N PRO A 148 11.26 20.73 -18.39
CA PRO A 148 9.88 20.54 -18.82
C PRO A 148 9.68 19.13 -19.37
N VAL A 149 8.48 18.58 -19.14
CA VAL A 149 8.10 17.24 -19.60
C VAL A 149 7.01 17.36 -20.65
N ASP A 150 7.26 16.77 -21.82
CA ASP A 150 6.29 16.60 -22.91
C ASP A 150 5.76 15.17 -22.91
N LEU A 151 4.46 14.99 -22.66
CA LEU A 151 3.83 13.67 -22.59
C LEU A 151 3.76 12.96 -23.94
N GLU A 152 3.76 13.68 -25.07
CA GLU A 152 3.81 13.05 -26.38
C GLU A 152 5.18 12.39 -26.59
N LEU A 153 6.26 13.08 -26.20
CA LEU A 153 7.60 12.52 -26.21
C LEU A 153 7.73 11.34 -25.24
N VAL A 154 7.15 11.42 -24.03
CA VAL A 154 7.15 10.31 -23.07
C VAL A 154 6.44 9.08 -23.66
N ALA A 155 5.31 9.26 -24.33
CA ALA A 155 4.61 8.16 -25.01
C ALA A 155 5.45 7.55 -26.14
N LYS A 156 6.12 8.38 -26.95
CA LYS A 156 7.04 7.90 -28.01
C LYS A 156 8.23 7.12 -27.43
N GLN A 157 8.75 7.54 -26.29
CA GLN A 157 9.84 6.85 -25.58
C GLN A 157 9.39 5.57 -24.87
N ASN A 158 8.08 5.39 -24.64
CA ASN A 158 7.49 4.22 -23.98
C ASN A 158 6.45 3.55 -24.90
N PRO A 159 6.83 3.08 -26.11
CA PRO A 159 5.89 2.63 -27.14
C PRO A 159 5.13 1.33 -26.76
N ASN A 160 5.60 0.63 -25.73
CA ASN A 160 4.96 -0.57 -25.21
C ASN A 160 3.79 -0.26 -24.27
N VAL A 161 3.72 0.96 -23.72
CA VAL A 161 2.56 1.41 -22.95
C VAL A 161 1.40 1.61 -23.91
N LYS A 162 0.28 0.97 -23.59
CA LYS A 162 -0.97 1.00 -24.35
C LYS A 162 -1.89 2.07 -23.77
N MET A 163 -2.90 2.43 -24.58
CA MET A 163 -3.93 3.40 -24.23
C MET A 163 -4.49 3.16 -22.82
N GLY A 164 -4.69 4.24 -22.08
CA GLY A 164 -5.08 4.21 -20.67
C GLY A 164 -3.92 3.95 -19.70
N GLY A 165 -2.66 3.97 -20.17
CA GLY A 165 -1.49 3.74 -19.33
C GLY A 165 -1.29 2.27 -18.94
N ARG A 166 -1.68 1.34 -19.81
CA ARG A 166 -1.61 -0.11 -19.56
C ARG A 166 -0.30 -0.70 -20.09
N TYR A 167 0.30 -1.63 -19.37
CA TYR A 167 1.44 -2.39 -19.85
C TYR A 167 1.47 -3.77 -19.20
N ALA A 168 1.91 -4.78 -19.94
CA ALA A 168 2.30 -6.09 -19.43
C ALA A 168 3.52 -6.60 -20.22
N PRO A 169 4.43 -7.40 -19.63
CA PRO A 169 5.57 -7.98 -20.34
C PRO A 169 5.10 -8.89 -21.48
N ARG A 170 5.88 -8.95 -22.57
CA ARG A 170 5.57 -9.79 -23.73
C ARG A 170 6.11 -11.21 -23.62
N ASP A 171 7.22 -11.38 -22.91
CA ASP A 171 8.00 -12.62 -22.89
C ASP A 171 7.73 -13.48 -21.64
N CYS A 172 6.94 -12.96 -20.70
CA CYS A 172 6.57 -13.67 -19.47
C CYS A 172 5.23 -13.14 -18.92
N VAL A 173 4.58 -13.93 -18.06
CA VAL A 173 3.34 -13.58 -17.37
C VAL A 173 3.66 -13.10 -15.96
N SER A 174 3.37 -11.83 -15.69
CA SER A 174 3.59 -11.26 -14.35
C SER A 174 2.57 -11.80 -13.36
N PRO A 175 2.97 -12.29 -12.16
CA PRO A 175 2.01 -12.56 -11.09
C PRO A 175 1.46 -11.26 -10.47
N HIS A 176 2.04 -10.10 -10.81
CA HIS A 176 1.72 -8.81 -10.25
C HIS A 176 0.79 -8.02 -11.18
N LYS A 177 -0.52 -8.19 -10.98
CA LYS A 177 -1.58 -7.40 -11.63
C LYS A 177 -1.86 -6.15 -10.78
N VAL A 178 -1.27 -5.01 -11.14
CA VAL A 178 -1.20 -3.80 -10.31
C VAL A 178 -2.02 -2.64 -10.87
N ALA A 179 -3.01 -2.17 -10.11
CA ALA A 179 -3.61 -0.86 -10.33
C ALA A 179 -2.85 0.19 -9.51
N ILE A 180 -2.31 1.22 -10.17
CA ILE A 180 -1.64 2.34 -9.50
C ILE A 180 -2.61 3.50 -9.45
N ILE A 181 -3.04 3.85 -8.25
CA ILE A 181 -4.07 4.83 -7.95
C ILE A 181 -3.41 6.11 -7.43
N ILE A 182 -3.67 7.22 -8.13
CA ILE A 182 -3.12 8.54 -7.82
C ILE A 182 -4.29 9.48 -7.48
N PRO A 183 -4.45 9.93 -6.21
CA PRO A 183 -5.44 10.91 -5.85
C PRO A 183 -5.01 12.27 -6.40
N PHE A 184 -5.89 12.99 -7.07
CA PHE A 184 -5.48 14.12 -7.89
C PHE A 184 -6.47 15.29 -7.86
N ARG A 185 -5.92 16.51 -7.88
CA ARG A 185 -6.62 17.73 -8.28
C ARG A 185 -5.63 18.83 -8.63
N ASN A 186 -5.72 19.39 -9.84
CA ASN A 186 -4.92 20.55 -10.28
C ASN A 186 -3.40 20.41 -10.08
N ARG A 187 -2.83 19.23 -10.37
CA ARG A 187 -1.38 18.94 -10.24
C ARG A 187 -0.75 18.46 -11.55
N GLN A 188 -1.18 19.01 -12.69
CA GLN A 188 -0.80 18.47 -14.00
C GLN A 188 0.72 18.42 -14.22
N GLU A 189 1.45 19.46 -13.83
CA GLU A 189 2.92 19.46 -13.97
C GLU A 189 3.60 18.38 -13.12
N HIS A 190 3.06 18.07 -11.94
CA HIS A 190 3.59 16.98 -11.10
C HIS A 190 3.31 15.62 -11.74
N LEU A 191 2.09 15.43 -12.26
CA LEU A 191 1.71 14.20 -12.96
C LEU A 191 2.61 13.94 -14.17
N LYS A 192 3.00 14.99 -14.91
CA LYS A 192 3.94 14.84 -16.02
C LYS A 192 5.28 14.25 -15.57
N TYR A 193 5.89 14.78 -14.52
CA TYR A 193 7.10 14.19 -13.93
C TYR A 193 6.88 12.77 -13.42
N TRP A 194 5.74 12.52 -12.76
CA TRP A 194 5.39 11.18 -12.28
C TRP A 194 5.37 10.17 -13.42
N LEU A 195 4.65 10.45 -14.51
CA LEU A 195 4.57 9.58 -15.68
C LEU A 195 5.94 9.40 -16.36
N TYR A 196 6.71 10.49 -16.52
CA TYR A 196 8.06 10.45 -17.09
C TYR A 196 8.97 9.48 -16.34
N TYR A 197 8.97 9.52 -15.00
CA TYR A 197 9.84 8.67 -14.19
C TYR A 197 9.30 7.26 -13.99
N LEU A 198 8.00 7.10 -13.74
CA LEU A 198 7.47 5.81 -13.30
C LEU A 198 7.22 4.84 -14.45
N HIS A 199 6.81 5.28 -15.65
CA HIS A 199 6.58 4.32 -16.74
C HIS A 199 7.80 3.44 -17.04
N PRO A 200 9.02 3.98 -17.18
CA PRO A 200 10.21 3.14 -17.37
C PRO A 200 10.49 2.22 -16.18
N VAL A 201 10.32 2.70 -14.95
CA VAL A 201 10.52 1.91 -13.71
C VAL A 201 9.59 0.70 -13.67
N LEU A 202 8.29 0.93 -13.90
CA LEU A 202 7.27 -0.10 -13.80
C LEU A 202 7.41 -1.16 -14.92
N GLN A 203 7.84 -0.75 -16.12
CA GLN A 203 8.17 -1.68 -17.20
C GLN A 203 9.37 -2.56 -16.84
N ARG A 204 10.45 -1.97 -16.28
CA ARG A 204 11.62 -2.73 -15.80
C ARG A 204 11.27 -3.66 -14.64
N GLN A 205 10.28 -3.33 -13.82
CA GLN A 205 9.79 -4.23 -12.77
C GLN A 205 8.91 -5.39 -13.29
N GLN A 206 8.71 -5.50 -14.61
CA GLN A 206 7.93 -6.57 -15.25
C GLN A 206 6.52 -6.75 -14.67
N LEU A 207 5.82 -5.64 -14.40
CA LEU A 207 4.45 -5.63 -13.88
C LEU A 207 3.42 -5.70 -15.01
N ASP A 208 2.27 -6.34 -14.76
CA ASP A 208 1.03 -6.07 -15.50
C ASP A 208 0.29 -4.95 -14.79
N TYR A 209 0.40 -3.71 -15.29
CA TYR A 209 -0.08 -2.54 -14.58
C TYR A 209 -1.01 -1.65 -15.40
N GLY A 210 -1.77 -0.82 -14.68
CA GLY A 210 -2.45 0.36 -15.21
C GLY A 210 -2.37 1.54 -14.25
N ILE A 211 -2.39 2.76 -14.80
CA ILE A 211 -2.32 4.00 -14.04
C ILE A 211 -3.68 4.69 -14.06
N TYR A 212 -4.18 4.99 -12.87
CA TYR A 212 -5.47 5.60 -12.61
C TYR A 212 -5.28 6.90 -11.84
N VAL A 213 -5.54 8.02 -12.50
CA VAL A 213 -5.55 9.36 -11.91
C VAL A 213 -6.98 9.67 -11.50
N ILE A 214 -7.25 9.68 -10.20
CA ILE A 214 -8.59 9.91 -9.65
C ILE A 214 -8.72 11.39 -9.34
N ASN A 215 -9.33 12.11 -10.27
CA ASN A 215 -9.46 13.56 -10.25
C ASN A 215 -10.72 13.98 -9.46
N GLN A 216 -10.53 14.70 -8.36
CA GLN A 216 -11.64 15.26 -7.60
C GLN A 216 -12.22 16.48 -8.34
N ALA A 217 -13.48 16.39 -8.72
CA ALA A 217 -14.21 17.50 -9.32
C ALA A 217 -14.53 18.61 -8.31
N GLY A 218 -14.66 19.83 -8.82
CA GLY A 218 -15.00 21.01 -8.03
C GLY A 218 -13.92 21.48 -7.07
N ASP A 219 -14.26 22.51 -6.30
CA ASP A 219 -13.32 23.26 -5.45
C ASP A 219 -13.57 23.06 -3.95
N THR A 220 -14.20 21.95 -3.57
CA THR A 220 -14.46 21.58 -2.17
C THR A 220 -13.16 21.13 -1.49
N MET A 221 -13.19 20.82 -0.19
CA MET A 221 -12.00 20.33 0.50
C MET A 221 -11.50 19.01 -0.12
N PHE A 222 -10.18 18.86 -0.27
CA PHE A 222 -9.61 17.65 -0.87
C PHE A 222 -9.81 16.44 0.07
N ASN A 223 -10.12 15.28 -0.50
CA ASN A 223 -10.28 14.04 0.27
C ASN A 223 -9.46 12.92 -0.35
N ARG A 224 -8.20 12.81 0.08
CA ARG A 224 -7.23 11.83 -0.42
C ARG A 224 -7.76 10.40 -0.30
N ALA A 225 -8.08 9.96 0.92
CA ALA A 225 -8.46 8.57 1.20
C ALA A 225 -9.72 8.13 0.45
N LYS A 226 -10.73 9.00 0.34
CA LYS A 226 -11.95 8.71 -0.44
C LYS A 226 -11.65 8.52 -1.94
N LEU A 227 -10.77 9.33 -2.53
CA LEU A 227 -10.36 9.15 -3.93
C LEU A 227 -9.59 7.83 -4.14
N LEU A 228 -8.80 7.39 -3.16
CA LEU A 228 -8.10 6.09 -3.23
C LEU A 228 -9.11 4.93 -3.23
N ASN A 229 -10.17 4.99 -2.42
CA ASN A 229 -11.27 4.02 -2.45
C ASN A 229 -11.97 4.00 -3.81
N VAL A 230 -12.26 5.18 -4.38
CA VAL A 230 -12.83 5.29 -5.73
C VAL A 230 -11.93 4.62 -6.76
N GLY A 231 -10.62 4.89 -6.73
CA GLY A 231 -9.68 4.28 -7.67
C GLY A 231 -9.60 2.76 -7.56
N PHE A 232 -9.66 2.22 -6.34
CA PHE A 232 -9.78 0.77 -6.13
C PHE A 232 -11.03 0.20 -6.83
N GLN A 233 -12.18 0.83 -6.61
CA GLN A 233 -13.46 0.35 -7.13
C GLN A 233 -13.56 0.48 -8.66
N GLU A 234 -13.10 1.59 -9.23
CA GLU A 234 -13.14 1.81 -10.69
C GLU A 234 -12.10 0.97 -11.43
N ALA A 235 -10.87 0.81 -10.92
CA ALA A 235 -9.85 0.00 -11.58
C ALA A 235 -10.28 -1.47 -11.72
N LEU A 236 -11.03 -1.99 -10.75
CA LEU A 236 -11.59 -3.35 -10.80
C LEU A 236 -12.68 -3.55 -11.86
N LYS A 237 -13.30 -2.47 -12.37
CA LYS A 237 -14.25 -2.56 -13.49
C LYS A 237 -13.52 -2.77 -14.82
N ASP A 238 -12.29 -2.27 -14.94
CA ASP A 238 -11.48 -2.40 -16.14
C ASP A 238 -10.81 -3.76 -16.24
N TYR A 239 -10.32 -4.30 -15.11
CA TYR A 239 -9.48 -5.49 -15.11
C TYR A 239 -9.43 -6.15 -13.72
N ASP A 240 -9.17 -7.45 -13.69
CA ASP A 240 -9.04 -8.21 -12.43
C ASP A 240 -7.67 -7.97 -11.77
N TYR A 241 -7.45 -6.74 -11.32
CA TYR A 241 -6.28 -6.37 -10.52
C TYR A 241 -6.31 -7.07 -9.16
N THR A 242 -5.16 -7.58 -8.74
CA THR A 242 -4.98 -8.27 -7.45
C THR A 242 -4.13 -7.48 -6.48
N CYS A 243 -3.49 -6.41 -6.96
CA CYS A 243 -2.65 -5.50 -6.19
C CYS A 243 -2.98 -4.04 -6.50
N PHE A 244 -2.96 -3.21 -5.46
CA PHE A 244 -3.24 -1.79 -5.57
C PHE A 244 -2.10 -1.00 -4.94
N VAL A 245 -1.47 -0.13 -5.71
CA VAL A 245 -0.49 0.85 -5.23
C VAL A 245 -1.19 2.19 -5.13
N PHE A 246 -1.14 2.81 -3.96
CA PHE A 246 -1.69 4.14 -3.70
C PHE A 246 -0.51 5.10 -3.62
N SER A 247 -0.39 6.01 -4.58
CA SER A 247 0.78 6.90 -4.71
C SER A 247 0.36 8.35 -4.72
N ASP A 248 1.00 9.17 -3.90
CA ASP A 248 1.02 10.60 -4.16
C ASP A 248 1.64 10.91 -5.52
N VAL A 249 1.09 11.92 -6.19
CA VAL A 249 1.57 12.38 -7.50
C VAL A 249 2.93 13.06 -7.43
N ASP A 250 3.35 13.50 -6.25
CA ASP A 250 4.59 14.25 -6.03
C ASP A 250 5.73 13.39 -5.47
N LEU A 251 5.58 12.07 -5.34
CA LEU A 251 6.63 11.18 -4.84
C LEU A 251 7.17 10.29 -5.95
N ILE A 252 8.49 10.38 -6.17
CA ILE A 252 9.20 9.61 -7.19
C ILE A 252 10.24 8.71 -6.51
N PRO A 253 10.30 7.40 -6.82
CA PRO A 253 11.31 6.51 -6.26
C PRO A 253 12.69 6.83 -6.82
N MET A 254 13.72 6.74 -5.98
CA MET A 254 15.12 6.99 -6.37
C MET A 254 15.87 5.70 -6.71
N ASN A 255 15.23 4.53 -6.61
CA ASN A 255 15.83 3.24 -6.96
C ASN A 255 14.72 2.29 -7.42
N ASP A 256 14.91 1.62 -8.56
CA ASP A 256 13.89 0.74 -9.15
C ASP A 256 13.84 -0.67 -8.54
N HIS A 257 14.74 -1.02 -7.62
CA HIS A 257 14.57 -2.18 -6.72
C HIS A 257 13.44 -1.95 -5.69
N ASN A 258 12.96 -0.71 -5.53
CA ASN A 258 11.79 -0.44 -4.70
C ASN A 258 10.52 -0.86 -5.45
N ALA A 259 10.11 -2.12 -5.27
CA ALA A 259 9.05 -2.74 -6.06
C ALA A 259 7.65 -2.09 -5.82
N TYR A 260 7.00 -1.64 -6.91
CA TYR A 260 5.64 -1.06 -6.92
C TYR A 260 4.59 -2.17 -7.07
N ARG A 261 4.59 -3.10 -6.12
CA ARG A 261 3.66 -4.23 -6.06
C ARG A 261 3.43 -4.69 -4.62
N CYS A 262 2.57 -5.68 -4.46
CA CYS A 262 2.11 -6.16 -3.16
C CYS A 262 2.99 -7.28 -2.62
N PHE A 263 2.89 -7.48 -1.30
CA PHE A 263 3.62 -8.51 -0.55
C PHE A 263 2.63 -9.24 0.37
N SER A 264 3.11 -10.24 1.11
CA SER A 264 2.32 -10.98 2.11
C SER A 264 1.70 -10.07 3.19
N GLN A 265 2.37 -8.96 3.50
CA GLN A 265 1.93 -7.92 4.42
C GLN A 265 1.78 -6.57 3.68
N PRO A 266 0.89 -5.67 4.14
CA PRO A 266 0.73 -4.32 3.60
C PRO A 266 2.08 -3.62 3.45
N ARG A 267 2.33 -3.07 2.28
CA ARG A 267 3.66 -2.53 1.92
C ARG A 267 3.66 -1.02 2.04
N HIS A 268 4.59 -0.46 2.80
CA HIS A 268 4.94 0.96 2.74
C HIS A 268 6.16 1.11 1.83
N ILE A 269 6.02 1.84 0.71
CA ILE A 269 7.02 1.98 -0.35
C ILE A 269 7.92 3.21 -0.13
N SER A 270 7.34 4.35 0.25
CA SER A 270 8.05 5.64 0.42
C SER A 270 8.66 5.83 1.80
N VAL A 271 9.51 4.90 2.23
CA VAL A 271 9.99 4.83 3.63
C VAL A 271 11.04 5.87 4.00
N ALA A 272 11.73 6.46 3.01
CA ALA A 272 12.79 7.44 3.22
C ALA A 272 12.63 8.60 2.23
N MET A 273 11.82 9.59 2.57
CA MET A 273 11.59 10.77 1.72
C MET A 273 12.63 11.87 1.96
N ASP A 274 13.10 12.51 0.90
CA ASP A 274 14.05 13.64 0.97
C ASP A 274 13.54 14.79 1.84
N LYS A 275 12.23 15.10 1.79
CA LYS A 275 11.59 16.13 2.62
C LYS A 275 11.71 15.88 4.13
N PHE A 276 11.93 14.63 4.52
CA PHE A 276 12.12 14.20 5.91
C PHE A 276 13.57 13.77 6.18
N GLY A 277 14.53 14.25 5.38
CA GLY A 277 15.94 13.92 5.54
C GLY A 277 16.24 12.44 5.33
N PHE A 278 15.49 11.76 4.44
CA PHE A 278 15.59 10.32 4.17
C PHE A 278 15.37 9.43 5.41
N SER A 279 14.64 9.95 6.40
CA SER A 279 14.28 9.20 7.61
C SER A 279 12.77 8.99 7.66
N LEU A 280 12.36 7.86 8.23
CA LEU A 280 10.96 7.57 8.48
C LEU A 280 10.47 8.49 9.62
N PRO A 281 9.39 9.28 9.46
CA PRO A 281 8.94 10.22 10.50
C PRO A 281 8.67 9.57 11.86
N TYR A 282 8.02 8.40 11.84
CA TYR A 282 7.76 7.54 13.00
C TYR A 282 7.43 6.13 12.49
N VAL A 283 7.60 5.10 13.33
CA VAL A 283 7.55 3.69 12.89
C VAL A 283 6.18 3.26 12.34
N GLN A 284 5.11 3.93 12.77
CA GLN A 284 3.74 3.70 12.30
C GLN A 284 3.40 4.42 11.00
N TYR A 285 4.27 5.34 10.53
CA TYR A 285 3.98 6.16 9.35
C TYR A 285 3.77 5.30 8.10
N PHE A 286 2.63 5.51 7.43
CA PHE A 286 2.16 4.76 6.27
C PHE A 286 1.73 5.64 5.08
N GLY A 287 2.02 6.94 5.15
CA GLY A 287 1.69 7.90 4.10
C GLY A 287 2.66 7.93 2.92
N GLY A 288 2.28 8.65 1.86
CA GLY A 288 3.08 8.80 0.64
C GLY A 288 2.71 7.76 -0.41
N VAL A 289 3.45 6.65 -0.45
CA VAL A 289 3.25 5.53 -1.38
C VAL A 289 3.13 4.22 -0.61
N SER A 290 2.02 3.51 -0.79
CA SER A 290 1.76 2.21 -0.17
C SER A 290 1.18 1.22 -1.18
N ALA A 291 1.22 -0.08 -0.86
CA ALA A 291 0.59 -1.11 -1.66
C ALA A 291 -0.12 -2.15 -0.81
N LEU A 292 -1.37 -2.46 -1.16
CA LEU A 292 -2.19 -3.48 -0.53
C LEU A 292 -2.72 -4.44 -1.59
N SER A 293 -2.69 -5.74 -1.29
CA SER A 293 -3.40 -6.71 -2.11
C SER A 293 -4.90 -6.46 -2.03
N LYS A 294 -5.64 -6.95 -3.03
CA LYS A 294 -7.12 -6.92 -3.03
C LYS A 294 -7.69 -7.44 -1.70
N GLN A 295 -7.14 -8.55 -1.21
CA GLN A 295 -7.55 -9.15 0.05
C GLN A 295 -7.24 -8.25 1.26
N GLN A 296 -6.04 -7.68 1.35
CA GLN A 296 -5.64 -6.79 2.46
C GLN A 296 -6.56 -5.57 2.51
N PHE A 297 -6.84 -4.95 1.36
CA PHE A 297 -7.70 -3.77 1.25
C PHE A 297 -9.15 -4.08 1.62
N LEU A 298 -9.72 -5.17 1.11
CA LEU A 298 -11.08 -5.61 1.46
C LEU A 298 -11.21 -5.96 2.94
N THR A 299 -10.19 -6.60 3.53
CA THR A 299 -10.21 -7.01 4.94
C THR A 299 -10.37 -5.81 5.88
N ILE A 300 -9.77 -4.66 5.55
CA ILE A 300 -9.90 -3.42 6.34
C ILE A 300 -11.12 -2.56 5.96
N ASN A 301 -12.00 -3.04 5.08
CA ASN A 301 -13.10 -2.25 4.52
C ASN A 301 -12.60 -0.99 3.76
N GLY A 302 -11.45 -1.09 3.09
CA GLY A 302 -10.79 0.06 2.46
C GLY A 302 -10.40 1.15 3.46
N PHE A 303 -10.31 2.38 2.96
CA PHE A 303 -9.83 3.56 3.70
C PHE A 303 -11.00 4.42 4.22
N PRO A 304 -10.81 5.29 5.22
CA PRO A 304 -11.88 6.15 5.72
C PRO A 304 -12.31 7.17 4.65
N ASN A 305 -13.61 7.44 4.52
CA ASN A 305 -14.13 8.44 3.58
C ASN A 305 -14.30 9.83 4.21
N ASN A 306 -14.21 9.94 5.53
CA ASN A 306 -14.57 11.15 6.26
C ASN A 306 -13.37 12.06 6.64
N TYR A 307 -12.19 11.78 6.10
CA TYR A 307 -11.01 12.63 6.26
C TYR A 307 -10.97 13.71 5.17
N TRP A 308 -11.57 14.85 5.50
CA TRP A 308 -11.55 16.04 4.66
C TRP A 308 -10.42 16.97 5.11
N GLY A 309 -9.53 17.32 4.17
CA GLY A 309 -8.36 18.15 4.43
C GLY A 309 -7.11 17.34 4.74
N TRP A 310 -6.07 18.01 5.22
CA TRP A 310 -4.75 17.40 5.34
C TRP A 310 -4.56 16.64 6.66
N GLY A 311 -4.21 15.35 6.54
CA GLY A 311 -3.51 14.57 7.55
C GLY A 311 -4.38 13.71 8.46
N GLY A 312 -3.80 12.60 8.90
CA GLY A 312 -4.32 11.62 9.85
C GLY A 312 -5.06 10.43 9.24
N GLU A 313 -5.39 10.51 7.95
CA GLU A 313 -5.99 9.41 7.20
C GLU A 313 -5.03 8.23 7.07
N ASP A 314 -3.73 8.50 6.85
CA ASP A 314 -2.71 7.46 6.74
C ASP A 314 -2.47 6.73 8.08
N ASP A 315 -2.65 7.43 9.20
CA ASP A 315 -2.56 6.87 10.55
C ASP A 315 -3.80 6.00 10.87
N ASP A 316 -4.99 6.42 10.43
CA ASP A 316 -6.20 5.59 10.49
C ASP A 316 -6.04 4.30 9.67
N ILE A 317 -5.52 4.41 8.45
CA ILE A 317 -5.21 3.26 7.59
C ILE A 317 -4.23 2.30 8.30
N PHE A 318 -3.17 2.83 8.90
CA PHE A 318 -2.25 2.02 9.71
C PHE A 318 -2.98 1.30 10.85
N ASN A 319 -3.81 2.01 11.61
CA ASN A 319 -4.58 1.44 12.71
C ASN A 319 -5.51 0.32 12.23
N ARG A 320 -6.22 0.51 11.11
CA ARG A 320 -7.07 -0.53 10.50
C ARG A 320 -6.29 -1.80 10.17
N LEU A 321 -5.09 -1.64 9.59
CA LEU A 321 -4.21 -2.76 9.25
C LEU A 321 -3.82 -3.54 10.51
N VAL A 322 -3.38 -2.84 11.56
CA VAL A 322 -2.98 -3.46 12.84
C VAL A 322 -4.17 -4.13 13.54
N PHE A 323 -5.36 -3.52 13.54
CA PHE A 323 -6.57 -4.13 14.10
C PHE A 323 -7.02 -5.40 13.36
N ARG A 324 -6.59 -5.58 12.10
CA ARG A 324 -6.78 -6.82 11.33
C ARG A 324 -5.59 -7.79 11.44
N GLY A 325 -4.67 -7.57 12.39
CA GLY A 325 -3.54 -8.45 12.66
C GLY A 325 -2.43 -8.40 11.61
N MET A 326 -2.43 -7.38 10.74
CA MET A 326 -1.38 -7.18 9.75
C MET A 326 -0.24 -6.35 10.32
N SER A 327 0.96 -6.54 9.77
CA SER A 327 2.16 -5.75 10.07
C SER A 327 2.65 -5.03 8.81
N ILE A 328 3.47 -4.00 8.95
CA ILE A 328 3.91 -3.21 7.78
C ILE A 328 5.19 -3.80 7.20
N SER A 329 5.13 -4.23 5.95
CA SER A 329 6.30 -4.57 5.13
C SER A 329 6.95 -3.29 4.59
N ARG A 330 8.28 -3.24 4.58
CA ARG A 330 9.07 -2.08 4.07
C ARG A 330 10.27 -2.56 3.25
N PRO A 331 10.68 -1.82 2.20
CA PRO A 331 11.98 -2.03 1.58
C PRO A 331 13.10 -1.65 2.56
N ASN A 332 14.33 -2.09 2.27
CA ASN A 332 15.50 -1.48 2.87
C ASN A 332 15.48 0.04 2.62
N ALA A 333 15.78 0.85 3.63
CA ALA A 333 15.71 2.31 3.58
C ALA A 333 16.60 2.94 2.49
N VAL A 334 17.70 2.28 2.09
CA VAL A 334 18.56 2.75 0.98
C VAL A 334 17.82 2.65 -0.36
N VAL A 335 17.14 1.53 -0.60
CA VAL A 335 16.32 1.29 -1.80
C VAL A 335 15.02 2.10 -1.74
N GLY A 336 14.45 2.24 -0.55
CA GLY A 336 13.20 2.94 -0.27
C GLY A 336 13.25 4.47 -0.31
N ARG A 337 14.32 5.05 -0.87
CA ARG A 337 14.45 6.51 -0.99
C ARG A 337 13.49 7.06 -2.05
N CYS A 338 12.84 8.17 -1.72
CA CYS A 338 11.95 8.90 -2.63
C CYS A 338 12.28 10.39 -2.62
N ARG A 339 12.09 11.03 -3.78
CA ARG A 339 12.23 12.48 -3.94
C ARG A 339 10.84 13.10 -4.09
N MET A 340 10.57 14.15 -3.32
CA MET A 340 9.32 14.89 -3.41
C MET A 340 9.43 16.05 -4.40
N ILE A 341 8.47 16.17 -5.33
CA ILE A 341 8.29 17.37 -6.15
C ILE A 341 7.82 18.49 -5.23
N ARG A 342 8.68 19.49 -5.02
CA ARG A 342 8.40 20.58 -4.09
C ARG A 342 7.23 21.43 -4.58
N HIS A 343 6.34 21.78 -3.65
CA HIS A 343 5.25 22.70 -3.90
C HIS A 343 4.89 23.46 -2.61
N SER A 344 4.27 24.64 -2.75
CA SER A 344 3.60 25.29 -1.62
C SER A 344 2.39 24.48 -1.20
N ARG A 345 1.98 24.55 0.07
CA ARG A 345 0.75 23.89 0.52
C ARG A 345 -0.45 24.33 -0.34
N ASP A 346 -1.25 23.36 -0.77
CA ASP A 346 -2.42 23.64 -1.61
C ASP A 346 -3.45 24.48 -0.83
N LYS A 347 -4.05 25.46 -1.50
CA LYS A 347 -5.24 26.15 -0.99
C LYS A 347 -6.35 25.10 -0.80
N LYS A 348 -7.16 25.21 0.27
CA LYS A 348 -8.27 24.28 0.57
C LYS A 348 -7.82 22.85 0.91
N ASN A 349 -6.60 22.73 1.41
CA ASN A 349 -6.05 21.52 2.02
C ASN A 349 -5.47 21.87 3.40
N GLU A 350 -6.26 22.61 4.18
CA GLU A 350 -5.92 22.97 5.56
C GLU A 350 -5.83 21.70 6.43
N PRO A 351 -5.05 21.71 7.52
CA PRO A 351 -4.99 20.58 8.43
C PRO A 351 -6.38 20.21 8.92
N ASN A 352 -6.73 18.92 8.82
CA ASN A 352 -8.01 18.43 9.32
C ASN A 352 -8.05 18.61 10.85
N PRO A 353 -8.93 19.47 11.39
CA PRO A 353 -8.97 19.76 12.83
C PRO A 353 -9.41 18.53 13.65
N GLN A 354 -10.10 17.58 13.02
CA GLN A 354 -10.63 16.38 13.67
C GLN A 354 -9.69 15.16 13.55
N ARG A 355 -8.51 15.32 12.96
CA ARG A 355 -7.62 14.17 12.63
C ARG A 355 -7.27 13.29 13.82
N PHE A 356 -6.93 13.88 14.98
CA PHE A 356 -6.52 13.13 16.16
C PHE A 356 -7.70 12.39 16.81
N ASP A 357 -8.85 13.05 16.83
CA ASP A 357 -10.10 12.46 17.30
C ASP A 357 -10.47 11.25 16.43
N ARG A 358 -10.44 11.39 15.11
CA ARG A 358 -10.75 10.29 14.18
C ARG A 358 -9.77 9.11 14.32
N ILE A 359 -8.47 9.39 14.48
CA ILE A 359 -7.45 8.35 14.74
C ILE A 359 -7.76 7.56 16.02
N ALA A 360 -8.20 8.23 17.08
CA ALA A 360 -8.56 7.58 18.34
C ALA A 360 -9.78 6.64 18.18
N HIS A 361 -10.70 6.99 17.27
CA HIS A 361 -11.95 6.25 17.02
C HIS A 361 -11.89 5.33 15.78
N THR A 362 -10.70 5.03 15.23
CA THR A 362 -10.57 4.11 14.07
C THR A 362 -11.23 2.76 14.34
N LYS A 363 -11.04 2.19 15.54
CA LYS A 363 -11.59 0.86 15.88
C LYS A 363 -13.12 0.81 15.81
N GLU A 364 -13.76 1.92 16.15
CA GLU A 364 -15.23 2.05 16.19
C GLU A 364 -15.79 2.30 14.79
N THR A 365 -15.07 3.06 13.97
CA THR A 365 -15.57 3.55 12.69
C THR A 365 -15.13 2.71 11.49
N MET A 366 -14.07 1.91 11.57
CA MET A 366 -13.51 1.24 10.39
C MET A 366 -14.47 0.29 9.65
N LEU A 367 -15.46 -0.26 10.36
CA LEU A 367 -16.47 -1.15 9.77
C LEU A 367 -17.69 -0.42 9.21
N SER A 368 -17.89 0.87 9.52
CA SER A 368 -19.02 1.69 9.05
C SER A 368 -18.59 2.81 8.10
N ASP A 369 -17.34 3.27 8.17
CA ASP A 369 -16.74 4.21 7.24
C ASP A 369 -15.64 3.54 6.41
N GLY A 370 -15.92 3.28 5.14
CA GLY A 370 -15.02 2.59 4.23
C GLY A 370 -15.63 2.30 2.86
N LEU A 371 -15.21 1.22 2.22
CA LEU A 371 -15.77 0.78 0.93
C LEU A 371 -17.29 0.60 0.99
N ASN A 372 -17.82 0.07 2.09
CA ASN A 372 -19.25 -0.18 2.25
C ASN A 372 -20.11 1.10 2.33
N SER A 373 -19.52 2.25 2.64
CA SER A 373 -20.20 3.55 2.69
C SER A 373 -19.64 4.54 1.65
N LEU A 374 -18.86 4.04 0.69
CA LEU A 374 -18.28 4.83 -0.39
C LEU A 374 -19.40 5.34 -1.33
N THR A 375 -19.57 6.66 -1.36
CA THR A 375 -20.51 7.37 -2.23
C THR A 375 -19.78 8.38 -3.09
N TYR A 376 -20.01 8.31 -4.40
CA TYR A 376 -19.43 9.20 -5.41
C TYR A 376 -20.20 9.09 -6.72
N GLN A 377 -20.00 10.04 -7.62
CA GLN A 377 -20.47 10.01 -8.99
C GLN A 377 -19.29 10.15 -9.95
N VAL A 378 -19.17 9.23 -10.92
CA VAL A 378 -18.24 9.39 -12.04
C VAL A 378 -18.84 10.41 -13.01
N LEU A 379 -18.13 11.51 -13.22
CA LEU A 379 -18.55 12.58 -14.13
C LEU A 379 -17.95 12.39 -15.53
N ASP A 380 -16.72 11.91 -15.59
CA ASP A 380 -15.98 11.76 -16.84
C ASP A 380 -14.85 10.73 -16.71
N VAL A 381 -14.57 10.02 -17.82
CA VAL A 381 -13.50 9.02 -17.93
C VAL A 381 -12.73 9.26 -19.22
N GLN A 382 -11.45 9.61 -19.09
CA GLN A 382 -10.57 9.87 -20.22
C GLN A 382 -9.40 8.89 -20.22
N ARG A 383 -9.24 8.16 -21.33
CA ARG A 383 -8.07 7.29 -21.53
C ARG A 383 -7.05 8.02 -22.38
N TYR A 384 -6.01 8.52 -21.73
CA TYR A 384 -4.84 9.09 -22.39
C TYR A 384 -3.83 7.99 -22.72
N PRO A 385 -2.85 8.24 -23.60
CA PRO A 385 -1.82 7.25 -23.93
C PRO A 385 -1.10 6.67 -22.71
N LEU A 386 -0.89 7.49 -21.67
CA LEU A 386 -0.05 7.17 -20.52
C LEU A 386 -0.83 6.91 -19.21
N TYR A 387 -2.13 7.23 -19.16
CA TYR A 387 -2.93 7.04 -17.95
C TYR A 387 -4.43 7.08 -18.26
N THR A 388 -5.23 6.54 -17.35
CA THR A 388 -6.68 6.75 -17.32
C THR A 388 -7.01 7.78 -16.25
N GLN A 389 -7.68 8.86 -16.62
CA GLN A 389 -8.21 9.86 -15.68
C GLN A 389 -9.69 9.59 -15.44
N ILE A 390 -10.07 9.54 -14.17
CA ILE A 390 -11.47 9.39 -13.74
C ILE A 390 -11.82 10.61 -12.91
N THR A 391 -12.66 11.48 -13.45
CA THR A 391 -13.14 12.67 -12.74
C THR A 391 -14.41 12.34 -11.98
N VAL A 392 -14.40 12.59 -10.67
CA VAL A 392 -15.46 12.18 -9.75
C VAL A 392 -15.92 13.31 -8.85
N ASP A 393 -17.23 13.36 -8.62
CA ASP A 393 -17.81 14.08 -7.50
C ASP A 393 -17.85 13.15 -6.28
N VAL A 394 -17.21 13.56 -5.19
CA VAL A 394 -17.15 12.82 -3.92
C VAL A 394 -17.97 13.49 -2.81
N GLY A 395 -18.76 14.51 -3.15
CA GLY A 395 -19.56 15.30 -2.22
C GLY A 395 -18.75 16.30 -1.41
N THR A 396 -19.33 16.70 -0.28
CA THR A 396 -18.75 17.66 0.68
C THR A 396 -18.62 17.02 2.06
N PRO A 397 -17.79 17.60 2.97
CA PRO A 397 -17.88 17.26 4.39
C PRO A 397 -19.32 17.44 4.86
N SER A 398 -19.90 16.39 5.44
CA SER A 398 -21.26 16.34 5.97
C SER A 398 -21.28 16.47 7.48
#